data_AF-A0A951ZFI3-F1
#
_entry.id   AF-A0A951ZFI3-F1
#
_cell.length_a   1.000
_cell.length_b   1.000
_cell.length_c   1.000
_cell.angle_alpha   90.00
_cell.angle_beta   90.00
_cell.angle_gamma   90.00
#
_symmetry.space_group_name_H-M   'P 1'
#
loop_
_entity.id
_entity.type
_entity.pdbx_description
1 polymer ?
#
loop_
_entity_poly.entity_id
_entity_poly.type
_entity_poly.pdbx_seq_one_letter_code
_entity_poly.pdbx_strand_id
1 'polypeptide(L)'
;MTSGPRHDAADARKARDTAPAVRGPSHVSGALTALEKIPTVVLDDHRDIAIHVARRIAEVIRARNAEGRDAVLGLATGSTPIGVYRELIRMHRDEGLSFKRVVTFNLDEYYPMPPDSIHSYHRFMWENLFSHVDVDRAKVHIPDGTVSRIKADAFCAGYERAIEQAGGIDVQILGIGKTGHIGFNEPGSGEHSRTRVVHLDAVTRRDAAADFFGEDFVPREAVTMGVATIFAAREIIIIATGEHKARVVQRAVEGPINIEVAATFLQRHPATTFYVDAAAAGDLTRIATPWLLDEVEWTPARTLEGVTWLSRKVGRAILKLTQADYAEHKMSSLVARHGSPGAVNGLVFNELGAKIRGKSKLPHGKKVVCFSPHPDDDVISMGGILRKLTENKNEIIVAYMTSGNIAVFDYDVRRHVDFLLRMHRDSGVGGAEVKVLAKKVSAFLSTKKPGDVDIPEVAEIKRLIREAEAISGLETVGLPASAGRFLNLPFYQTGKVKKDPIGPADVKIVKQLLQDA
;
A
#
# COMPACT_ATOMS: atom_id res chain seq x y z
N MET A 1 -56.30 7.22 -67.89
CA MET A 1 -56.81 5.83 -67.96
C MET A 1 -55.65 4.91 -67.61
N THR A 2 -55.64 4.37 -66.38
CA THR A 2 -55.59 2.91 -66.05
C THR A 2 -54.25 2.25 -66.42
N SER A 3 -53.49 1.56 -65.57
CA SER A 3 -53.76 0.76 -64.35
C SER A 3 -52.42 0.35 -63.68
N GLY A 4 -52.41 0.09 -62.35
CA GLY A 4 -51.23 -0.30 -61.54
C GLY A 4 -50.69 -1.73 -61.75
N PRO A 5 -49.76 -2.23 -60.91
CA PRO A 5 -50.14 -2.77 -59.58
C PRO A 5 -49.16 -2.60 -58.39
N ARG A 6 -49.77 -2.57 -57.17
CA ARG A 6 -49.44 -3.19 -55.84
C ARG A 6 -47.96 -3.42 -55.44
N HIS A 7 -47.46 -2.70 -54.44
CA HIS A 7 -47.36 -3.03 -52.99
C HIS A 7 -46.14 -3.89 -52.61
N ASP A 8 -45.12 -3.24 -52.06
CA ASP A 8 -44.24 -3.76 -51.02
C ASP A 8 -44.06 -2.67 -49.95
N ALA A 9 -44.12 -3.07 -48.69
CA ALA A 9 -44.16 -2.18 -47.54
C ALA A 9 -42.97 -2.43 -46.60
N ALA A 10 -42.49 -1.33 -46.01
CA ALA A 10 -41.61 -1.21 -44.84
C ALA A 10 -40.11 -1.54 -45.09
N ASP A 11 -39.14 -0.80 -44.55
CA ASP A 11 -39.15 0.12 -43.43
C ASP A 11 -37.94 1.06 -43.53
N ALA A 12 -38.14 2.33 -43.21
CA ALA A 12 -37.12 3.38 -43.25
C ALA A 12 -36.89 3.91 -41.84
N ARG A 13 -35.69 3.76 -41.28
CA ARG A 13 -35.29 4.51 -40.07
C ARG A 13 -33.77 4.65 -39.89
N LYS A 14 -33.33 5.89 -40.13
CA LYS A 14 -32.39 6.72 -39.34
C LYS A 14 -31.04 6.12 -38.92
N ALA A 15 -30.01 6.51 -39.65
CA ALA A 15 -28.65 6.61 -39.15
C ALA A 15 -28.57 7.65 -38.00
N ARG A 16 -28.09 7.22 -36.84
CA ARG A 16 -27.55 8.07 -35.77
C ARG A 16 -26.15 7.56 -35.48
N ASP A 17 -25.18 8.47 -35.59
CA ASP A 17 -23.81 8.30 -35.15
C ASP A 17 -23.75 7.72 -33.73
N THR A 18 -23.13 6.55 -33.59
CA THR A 18 -22.70 5.99 -32.32
C THR A 18 -21.19 6.12 -32.23
N ALA A 19 -20.74 6.91 -31.24
CA ALA A 19 -19.35 6.96 -30.81
C ALA A 19 -18.83 5.56 -30.41
N PRO A 20 -17.53 5.28 -30.56
CA PRO A 20 -16.99 3.94 -30.32
C PRO A 20 -17.09 3.58 -28.84
N ALA A 21 -17.71 2.43 -28.57
CA ALA A 21 -17.81 1.85 -27.24
C ALA A 21 -16.42 1.57 -26.67
N VAL A 22 -16.07 2.28 -25.58
CA VAL A 22 -14.88 2.04 -24.77
C VAL A 22 -15.01 0.63 -24.17
N ARG A 23 -14.23 -0.32 -24.68
CA ARG A 23 -14.10 -1.65 -24.07
C ARG A 23 -13.28 -1.53 -22.79
N GLY A 24 -13.96 -1.63 -21.63
CA GLY A 24 -13.32 -1.75 -20.31
C GLY A 24 -12.65 -3.12 -20.10
N PRO A 25 -11.80 -3.28 -19.07
CA PRO A 25 -11.01 -4.48 -18.86
C PRO A 25 -11.89 -5.67 -18.43
N SER A 26 -11.69 -6.80 -19.11
CA SER A 26 -12.12 -8.17 -18.78
C SER A 26 -13.44 -8.33 -17.99
N HIS A 27 -14.54 -8.58 -18.71
CA HIS A 27 -15.71 -9.23 -18.14
C HIS A 27 -15.34 -10.62 -17.63
N VAL A 28 -15.12 -10.72 -16.32
CA VAL A 28 -15.10 -11.99 -15.59
C VAL A 28 -16.54 -12.53 -15.57
N SER A 29 -16.73 -13.82 -15.86
CA SER A 29 -18.02 -14.52 -15.75
C SER A 29 -18.72 -14.18 -14.42
N GLY A 30 -20.02 -13.84 -14.44
CA GLY A 30 -20.78 -13.48 -13.23
C GLY A 30 -20.81 -14.58 -12.15
N ALA A 31 -20.47 -15.82 -12.49
CA ALA A 31 -20.31 -16.91 -11.52
C ALA A 31 -19.04 -16.75 -10.65
N LEU A 32 -17.97 -16.16 -11.18
CA LEU A 32 -16.69 -16.02 -10.50
C LEU A 32 -16.64 -14.84 -9.53
N THR A 33 -17.58 -13.90 -9.58
CA THR A 33 -17.69 -12.81 -8.58
C THR A 33 -18.86 -13.04 -7.62
N ALA A 34 -19.47 -14.22 -7.61
CA ALA A 34 -20.74 -14.46 -6.90
C ALA A 34 -20.67 -14.26 -5.37
N LEU A 35 -19.49 -14.35 -4.77
CA LEU A 35 -19.30 -14.09 -3.34
C LEU A 35 -18.98 -12.62 -3.03
N GLU A 36 -18.54 -11.84 -4.02
CA GLU A 36 -18.22 -10.43 -3.86
C GLU A 36 -19.51 -9.61 -3.78
N LYS A 37 -19.75 -9.00 -2.63
CA LYS A 37 -20.91 -8.13 -2.34
C LYS A 37 -20.66 -6.68 -2.69
N ILE A 38 -19.42 -6.34 -3.06
CA ILE A 38 -19.02 -5.04 -3.59
C ILE A 38 -18.26 -5.30 -4.89
N PRO A 39 -18.58 -4.59 -5.99
CA PRO A 39 -17.78 -4.64 -7.21
C PRO A 39 -16.29 -4.44 -6.92
N THR A 40 -15.45 -5.40 -7.34
CA THR A 40 -14.00 -5.39 -7.10
C THR A 40 -13.24 -5.47 -8.42
N VAL A 41 -12.64 -4.35 -8.81
CA VAL A 41 -11.81 -4.22 -10.00
C VAL A 41 -10.36 -4.52 -9.64
N VAL A 42 -9.80 -5.55 -10.28
CA VAL A 42 -8.39 -5.94 -10.10
C VAL A 42 -7.60 -5.41 -11.27
N LEU A 43 -6.53 -4.67 -10.98
CA LEU A 43 -5.59 -4.14 -11.95
C LEU A 43 -4.19 -4.68 -11.65
N ASP A 44 -3.35 -4.77 -12.68
CA ASP A 44 -2.03 -5.40 -12.54
C ASP A 44 -1.08 -4.54 -11.70
N ASP A 45 -1.14 -3.21 -11.85
CA ASP A 45 -0.24 -2.26 -11.20
C ASP A 45 -0.99 -1.16 -10.44
N HIS A 46 -0.44 -0.74 -9.30
CA HIS A 46 -0.92 0.40 -8.50
C HIS A 46 -1.06 1.70 -9.32
N ARG A 47 -0.24 1.89 -10.36
CA ARG A 47 -0.31 3.02 -11.28
C ARG A 47 -1.58 2.98 -12.13
N ASP A 48 -2.00 1.81 -12.57
CA ASP A 48 -3.22 1.67 -13.37
C ASP A 48 -4.46 2.00 -12.54
N ILE A 49 -4.45 1.61 -11.26
CA ILE A 49 -5.48 2.01 -10.30
C ILE A 49 -5.53 3.53 -10.17
N ALA A 50 -4.36 4.15 -9.96
CA ALA A 50 -4.27 5.60 -9.86
C ALA A 50 -4.83 6.33 -11.08
N ILE A 51 -4.50 5.84 -12.29
CA ILE A 51 -5.00 6.40 -13.56
C ILE A 51 -6.51 6.22 -13.66
N HIS A 52 -7.03 5.04 -13.36
CA HIS A 52 -8.46 4.76 -13.48
C HIS A 52 -9.29 5.62 -12.52
N VAL A 53 -8.88 5.69 -11.25
CA VAL A 53 -9.56 6.49 -10.23
C VAL A 53 -9.46 7.99 -10.53
N ALA A 54 -8.28 8.49 -10.96
CA ALA A 54 -8.13 9.89 -11.33
C ALA A 54 -9.01 10.28 -12.52
N ARG A 55 -9.14 9.40 -13.53
CA ARG A 55 -10.06 9.61 -14.65
C ARG A 55 -11.50 9.72 -14.18
N ARG A 56 -11.94 8.82 -13.30
CA ARG A 56 -13.30 8.85 -12.76
C ARG A 56 -13.59 10.15 -12.00
N ILE A 57 -12.66 10.60 -11.16
CA ILE A 57 -12.77 11.89 -10.46
C ILE A 57 -12.82 13.05 -11.46
N ALA A 58 -11.95 13.05 -12.47
CA ALA A 58 -11.91 14.07 -13.51
C ALA A 58 -13.22 14.14 -14.33
N GLU A 59 -13.85 12.99 -14.61
CA GLU A 59 -15.17 12.93 -15.24
C GLU A 59 -16.24 13.61 -14.39
N VAL A 60 -16.26 13.35 -13.07
CA VAL A 60 -17.21 14.01 -12.15
C VAL A 60 -16.97 15.51 -12.10
N ILE A 61 -15.71 15.95 -11.98
CA ILE A 61 -15.36 17.37 -12.01
C ILE A 61 -15.84 18.01 -13.32
N ARG A 62 -15.52 17.41 -14.48
CA ARG A 62 -15.92 17.94 -15.80
C ARG A 62 -17.44 17.99 -15.95
N ALA A 63 -18.15 16.96 -15.54
CA ALA A 63 -19.61 16.90 -15.61
C ALA A 63 -20.27 17.99 -14.75
N ARG A 64 -19.86 18.14 -13.49
CA ARG A 64 -20.39 19.18 -12.58
C ARG A 64 -20.06 20.57 -13.09
N ASN A 65 -18.84 20.80 -13.56
CA ASN A 65 -18.42 22.08 -14.14
C ASN A 65 -19.27 22.45 -15.36
N ALA A 66 -19.56 21.48 -16.25
CA ALA A 66 -20.38 21.69 -17.43
C ALA A 66 -21.84 22.07 -17.09
N GLU A 67 -22.37 21.57 -15.97
CA GLU A 67 -23.68 21.93 -15.45
C GLU A 67 -23.68 23.26 -14.68
N GLY A 68 -22.52 23.90 -14.57
CA GLY A 68 -22.40 25.11 -13.78
C GLY A 68 -22.58 24.84 -12.27
N ARG A 69 -22.21 23.66 -11.78
CA ARG A 69 -22.25 23.25 -10.36
C ARG A 69 -20.86 22.94 -9.83
N ASP A 70 -20.71 22.97 -8.51
CA ASP A 70 -19.47 22.55 -7.87
C ASP A 70 -19.42 21.02 -7.71
N ALA A 71 -18.25 20.44 -7.94
CA ALA A 71 -17.99 19.03 -7.64
C ALA A 71 -17.54 18.90 -6.19
N VAL A 72 -18.20 18.03 -5.42
CA VAL A 72 -17.88 17.83 -4.01
C VAL A 72 -17.11 16.52 -3.84
N LEU A 73 -15.85 16.61 -3.41
CA LEU A 73 -14.95 15.46 -3.32
C LEU A 73 -14.58 15.15 -1.86
N GLY A 74 -14.79 13.91 -1.46
CA GLY A 74 -14.29 13.35 -0.21
C GLY A 74 -12.89 12.76 -0.43
N LEU A 75 -11.88 13.22 0.32
CA LEU A 75 -10.47 12.90 0.09
C LEU A 75 -9.84 12.13 1.26
N ALA A 76 -8.98 11.17 0.94
CA ALA A 76 -8.22 10.36 1.90
C ALA A 76 -6.73 10.72 1.89
N THR A 77 -6.02 10.44 2.97
CA THR A 77 -4.56 10.63 3.06
C THR A 77 -3.82 9.28 3.02
N GLY A 78 -2.52 9.30 3.29
CA GLY A 78 -1.66 8.11 3.28
C GLY A 78 -1.01 7.84 1.92
N SER A 79 -0.23 6.77 1.85
CA SER A 79 0.56 6.44 0.64
C SER A 79 -0.30 6.04 -0.56
N THR A 80 -1.40 5.33 -0.33
CA THR A 80 -2.30 4.79 -1.35
C THR A 80 -2.84 5.85 -2.34
N PRO A 81 -3.44 6.97 -1.92
CA PRO A 81 -4.01 7.95 -2.84
C PRO A 81 -2.98 8.86 -3.54
N ILE A 82 -1.68 8.82 -3.18
CA ILE A 82 -0.66 9.70 -3.78
C ILE A 82 -0.58 9.53 -5.31
N GLY A 83 -0.72 8.30 -5.80
CA GLY A 83 -0.74 8.05 -7.25
C GLY A 83 -1.90 8.77 -7.94
N VAL A 84 -3.08 8.74 -7.35
CA VAL A 84 -4.29 9.43 -7.86
C VAL A 84 -4.06 10.93 -7.91
N TYR A 85 -3.50 11.51 -6.85
CA TYR A 85 -3.21 12.95 -6.81
C TYR A 85 -2.19 13.40 -7.85
N ARG A 86 -1.12 12.62 -8.04
CA ARG A 86 -0.13 12.89 -9.10
C ARG A 86 -0.77 12.90 -10.48
N GLU A 87 -1.69 11.96 -10.74
CA GLU A 87 -2.38 11.91 -12.02
C GLU A 87 -3.38 13.05 -12.20
N LEU A 88 -4.11 13.44 -11.15
CA LEU A 88 -4.98 14.62 -11.18
C LEU A 88 -4.20 15.91 -11.45
N ILE A 89 -3.02 16.08 -10.83
CA ILE A 89 -2.11 17.20 -11.09
C ILE A 89 -1.64 17.18 -12.55
N ARG A 90 -1.27 16.00 -13.07
CA ARG A 90 -0.90 15.84 -14.48
C ARG A 90 -2.04 16.26 -15.41
N MET A 91 -3.28 15.81 -15.15
CA MET A 91 -4.46 16.20 -15.93
C MET A 91 -4.78 17.69 -15.83
N HIS A 92 -4.55 18.33 -14.67
CA HIS A 92 -4.68 19.78 -14.53
C HIS A 92 -3.69 20.51 -15.44
N ARG A 93 -2.41 20.13 -15.36
CA ARG A 93 -1.33 20.76 -16.10
C ARG A 93 -1.41 20.52 -17.61
N ASP A 94 -1.71 19.28 -18.02
CA ASP A 94 -1.54 18.83 -19.41
C ASP A 94 -2.86 18.73 -20.19
N GLU A 95 -4.00 18.58 -19.50
CA GLU A 95 -5.32 18.34 -20.12
C GLU A 95 -6.37 19.41 -19.78
N GLY A 96 -6.00 20.44 -19.01
CA GLY A 96 -6.88 21.56 -18.66
C GLY A 96 -8.00 21.21 -17.67
N LEU A 97 -7.84 20.16 -16.86
CA LEU A 97 -8.79 19.85 -15.78
C LEU A 97 -8.78 20.97 -14.72
N SER A 98 -9.86 21.72 -14.53
CA SER A 98 -9.91 22.84 -13.56
C SER A 98 -10.61 22.47 -12.24
N PHE A 99 -10.00 22.87 -11.13
CA PHE A 99 -10.42 22.69 -9.75
C PHE A 99 -11.09 23.94 -9.14
N LYS A 100 -11.27 25.04 -9.89
CA LYS A 100 -11.93 26.28 -9.41
C LYS A 100 -13.33 26.05 -8.82
N ARG A 101 -14.00 25.00 -9.28
CA ARG A 101 -15.35 24.60 -8.91
C ARG A 101 -15.37 23.27 -8.15
N VAL A 102 -14.32 23.01 -7.40
CA VAL A 102 -14.21 21.83 -6.55
C VAL A 102 -14.30 22.28 -5.09
N VAL A 103 -15.14 21.58 -4.33
CA VAL A 103 -15.21 21.64 -2.87
C VAL A 103 -14.69 20.31 -2.34
N THR A 104 -13.78 20.33 -1.37
CA THR A 104 -13.18 19.11 -0.84
C THR A 104 -13.40 18.95 0.64
N PHE A 105 -13.65 17.72 1.08
CA PHE A 105 -13.72 17.34 2.49
C PHE A 105 -12.77 16.18 2.75
N ASN A 106 -11.75 16.38 3.59
CA ASN A 106 -10.88 15.30 4.03
C ASN A 106 -11.56 14.45 5.12
N LEU A 107 -11.27 13.14 5.12
CA LEU A 107 -11.83 12.18 6.07
C LEU A 107 -11.49 12.51 7.52
N ASP A 108 -10.25 12.90 7.79
CA ASP A 108 -9.73 12.92 9.14
C ASP A 108 -8.54 13.89 9.32
N GLU A 109 -8.18 14.13 10.58
CA GLU A 109 -6.94 14.75 11.04
C GLU A 109 -6.61 14.22 12.45
N TYR A 110 -5.33 14.07 12.76
CA TYR A 110 -4.90 13.67 14.11
C TYR A 110 -5.31 14.71 15.17
N TYR A 111 -5.46 14.28 16.43
CA TYR A 111 -5.90 15.15 17.52
C TYR A 111 -5.09 14.95 18.82
N PRO A 112 -4.48 16.00 19.39
CA PRO A 112 -4.27 17.31 18.79
C PRO A 112 -3.21 17.26 17.67
N MET A 113 -3.36 18.10 16.63
CA MET A 113 -2.39 18.21 15.53
C MET A 113 -2.31 19.63 14.97
N PRO A 114 -1.16 20.32 15.12
CA PRO A 114 -0.91 21.60 14.44
C PRO A 114 -0.83 21.42 12.91
N PRO A 115 -1.41 22.34 12.11
CA PRO A 115 -1.49 22.19 10.65
C PRO A 115 -0.14 22.30 9.92
N ASP A 116 0.90 22.79 10.57
CA ASP A 116 2.28 22.90 10.07
C ASP A 116 3.16 21.70 10.43
N SER A 117 2.68 20.82 11.32
CA SER A 117 3.33 19.56 11.67
C SER A 117 3.61 18.71 10.43
N ILE A 118 4.77 18.07 10.37
CA ILE A 118 5.13 17.11 9.31
C ILE A 118 4.15 15.92 9.23
N HIS A 119 3.44 15.63 10.32
CA HIS A 119 2.48 14.54 10.41
C HIS A 119 1.03 14.96 10.15
N SER A 120 0.78 16.25 9.96
CA SER A 120 -0.57 16.78 9.74
C SER A 120 -1.09 16.39 8.37
N TYR A 121 -2.35 15.94 8.33
CA TYR A 121 -3.07 15.71 7.09
C TYR A 121 -3.38 17.01 6.35
N HIS A 122 -3.52 18.14 7.06
CA HIS A 122 -3.53 19.46 6.45
C HIS A 122 -2.27 19.68 5.60
N ARG A 123 -1.08 19.55 6.20
CA ARG A 123 0.19 19.69 5.47
C ARG A 123 0.30 18.68 4.32
N PHE A 124 -0.03 17.42 4.57
CA PHE A 124 -0.01 16.36 3.56
C PHE A 124 -0.80 16.75 2.30
N MET A 125 -2.02 17.24 2.46
CA MET A 125 -2.89 17.57 1.33
C MET A 125 -2.39 18.79 0.54
N TRP A 126 -1.87 19.81 1.22
CA TRP A 126 -1.25 20.96 0.56
C TRP A 126 0.00 20.57 -0.24
N GLU A 127 0.83 19.68 0.30
CA GLU A 127 2.05 19.23 -0.38
C GLU A 127 1.77 18.30 -1.57
N ASN A 128 0.74 17.45 -1.49
CA ASN A 128 0.51 16.39 -2.47
C ASN A 128 -0.60 16.67 -3.47
N LEU A 129 -1.45 17.68 -3.27
CA LEU A 129 -2.52 18.05 -4.20
C LEU A 129 -2.73 19.56 -4.32
N PHE A 130 -3.16 20.22 -3.24
CA PHE A 130 -3.79 21.54 -3.33
C PHE A 130 -2.86 22.67 -3.79
N SER A 131 -1.55 22.57 -3.55
CA SER A 131 -0.59 23.58 -4.04
C SER A 131 -0.27 23.45 -5.54
N HIS A 132 -0.77 22.42 -6.21
CA HIS A 132 -0.45 22.08 -7.61
C HIS A 132 -1.64 22.20 -8.56
N VAL A 133 -2.79 22.67 -8.06
CA VAL A 133 -4.06 22.81 -8.81
C VAL A 133 -4.72 24.14 -8.49
N ASP A 134 -5.65 24.59 -9.35
CA ASP A 134 -6.36 25.87 -9.22
C ASP A 134 -7.60 25.82 -8.30
N VAL A 135 -7.52 25.08 -7.19
CA VAL A 135 -8.59 24.99 -6.18
C VAL A 135 -8.66 26.27 -5.34
N ASP A 136 -9.87 26.73 -5.03
CA ASP A 136 -10.08 27.82 -4.09
C ASP A 136 -9.81 27.34 -2.64
N ARG A 137 -8.90 28.00 -1.93
CA ARG A 137 -8.56 27.65 -0.54
C ARG A 137 -9.77 27.68 0.38
N ALA A 138 -10.76 28.54 0.12
CA ALA A 138 -11.98 28.64 0.93
C ALA A 138 -12.91 27.42 0.76
N LYS A 139 -12.72 26.63 -0.30
CA LYS A 139 -13.48 25.41 -0.60
C LYS A 139 -12.77 24.13 -0.15
N VAL A 140 -11.62 24.26 0.51
CA VAL A 140 -10.86 23.14 1.06
C VAL A 140 -11.20 22.96 2.54
N HIS A 141 -11.83 21.84 2.88
CA HIS A 141 -12.20 21.49 4.24
C HIS A 141 -11.37 20.29 4.73
N ILE A 142 -10.65 20.48 5.83
CA ILE A 142 -9.88 19.46 6.53
C ILE A 142 -10.23 19.59 8.02
N PRO A 143 -10.45 18.50 8.77
CA PRO A 143 -10.72 18.61 10.20
C PRO A 143 -9.61 19.37 10.94
N ASP A 144 -9.97 20.20 11.91
CA ASP A 144 -9.02 21.05 12.65
C ASP A 144 -8.54 20.33 13.91
N GLY A 145 -7.32 19.80 13.86
CA GLY A 145 -6.65 19.14 14.97
C GLY A 145 -6.30 20.06 16.15
N THR A 146 -6.51 21.38 16.05
CA THR A 146 -6.18 22.36 17.10
C THR A 146 -7.40 22.84 17.89
N VAL A 147 -8.61 22.42 17.50
CA VAL A 147 -9.84 22.79 18.20
C VAL A 147 -9.78 22.35 19.66
N SER A 148 -10.21 23.21 20.59
CA SER A 148 -10.24 22.83 22.00
C SER A 148 -11.22 21.68 22.23
N ARG A 149 -10.91 20.79 23.18
CA ARG A 149 -11.73 19.59 23.42
C ARG A 149 -13.19 19.90 23.74
N ILE A 150 -13.45 21.00 24.45
CA ILE A 150 -14.80 21.47 24.78
C ILE A 150 -15.61 21.85 23.52
N LYS A 151 -14.93 22.29 22.45
CA LYS A 151 -15.56 22.71 21.19
C LYS A 151 -15.56 21.62 20.13
N ALA A 152 -14.94 20.47 20.38
CA ALA A 152 -14.73 19.42 19.38
C ALA A 152 -16.05 18.88 18.80
N ASP A 153 -17.06 18.62 19.64
CA ASP A 153 -18.36 18.11 19.17
C ASP A 153 -19.10 19.14 18.30
N ALA A 154 -19.05 20.41 18.72
CA ALA A 154 -19.64 21.51 17.94
C ALA A 154 -18.94 21.71 16.59
N PHE A 155 -17.61 21.55 16.57
CA PHE A 155 -16.80 21.56 15.35
C PHE A 155 -17.20 20.40 14.42
N CYS A 156 -17.27 19.17 14.94
CA CYS A 156 -17.67 17.99 14.17
C CYS A 156 -19.08 18.15 13.57
N ALA A 157 -20.03 18.66 14.35
CA ALA A 157 -21.37 18.97 13.85
C ALA A 157 -21.37 20.10 12.79
N GLY A 158 -20.45 21.06 12.90
CA GLY A 158 -20.23 22.08 11.87
C GLY A 158 -19.69 21.51 10.57
N TYR A 159 -18.81 20.52 10.65
CA TYR A 159 -18.25 19.81 9.51
C TYR A 159 -19.32 19.05 8.73
N GLU A 160 -20.22 18.33 9.43
CA GLU A 160 -21.39 17.68 8.81
C GLU A 160 -22.29 18.69 8.08
N ARG A 161 -22.62 19.82 8.73
CA ARG A 161 -23.44 20.87 8.10
C ARG A 161 -22.77 21.46 6.85
N ALA A 162 -21.46 21.61 6.85
CA ALA A 162 -20.73 22.09 5.68
C ALA A 162 -20.85 21.12 4.48
N ILE A 163 -20.80 19.81 4.75
CA ILE A 163 -21.02 18.76 3.72
C ILE A 163 -22.44 18.86 3.16
N GLU A 164 -23.44 19.00 4.02
CA GLU A 164 -24.84 19.14 3.61
C GLU A 164 -25.07 20.41 2.78
N GLN A 165 -24.50 21.54 3.21
CA GLN A 165 -24.58 22.83 2.51
C GLN A 165 -23.89 22.79 1.13
N ALA A 166 -22.85 21.98 0.97
CA ALA A 166 -22.21 21.74 -0.33
C ALA A 166 -23.05 20.84 -1.26
N GLY A 167 -24.15 20.23 -0.79
CA GLY A 167 -25.02 19.35 -1.57
C GLY A 167 -24.68 17.86 -1.48
N GLY A 168 -23.88 17.48 -0.48
CA GLY A 168 -23.39 16.12 -0.26
C GLY A 168 -22.18 15.78 -1.13
N ILE A 169 -21.42 14.76 -0.72
CA ILE A 169 -20.20 14.32 -1.41
C ILE A 169 -20.57 13.57 -2.70
N ASP A 170 -20.01 13.99 -3.84
CA ASP A 170 -20.21 13.31 -5.13
C ASP A 170 -19.35 12.04 -5.22
N VAL A 171 -18.07 12.14 -4.89
CA VAL A 171 -17.14 11.00 -4.88
C VAL A 171 -16.33 11.03 -3.59
N GLN A 172 -16.38 9.95 -2.84
CA GLN A 172 -15.53 9.72 -1.67
C GLN A 172 -14.46 8.69 -2.02
N ILE A 173 -13.18 9.10 -2.02
CA ILE A 173 -12.07 8.15 -2.07
C ILE A 173 -11.71 7.69 -0.66
N LEU A 174 -11.44 6.40 -0.50
CA LEU A 174 -11.07 5.76 0.76
C LEU A 174 -9.85 4.86 0.55
N GLY A 175 -9.02 4.78 1.58
CA GLY A 175 -8.17 3.60 1.80
C GLY A 175 -8.85 2.62 2.75
N ILE A 176 -8.28 1.42 2.89
CA ILE A 176 -8.68 0.45 3.92
C ILE A 176 -7.50 0.13 4.84
N GLY A 177 -7.71 0.23 6.15
CA GLY A 177 -6.75 -0.17 7.18
C GLY A 177 -6.53 -1.68 7.25
N LYS A 178 -5.45 -2.15 7.89
CA LYS A 178 -5.25 -3.61 8.10
C LYS A 178 -6.37 -4.25 8.95
N THR A 179 -6.99 -3.46 9.82
CA THR A 179 -8.15 -3.85 10.64
C THR A 179 -9.48 -3.75 9.89
N GLY A 180 -9.49 -3.08 8.72
CA GLY A 180 -10.70 -2.85 7.93
C GLY A 180 -11.41 -1.54 8.24
N HIS A 181 -10.75 -0.64 9.00
CA HIS A 181 -11.21 0.73 9.18
C HIS A 181 -11.21 1.51 7.85
N ILE A 182 -12.10 2.50 7.78
CA ILE A 182 -12.17 3.53 6.74
C ILE A 182 -12.12 4.90 7.44
N GLY A 183 -11.21 5.78 7.04
CA GLY A 183 -10.76 6.87 7.92
C GLY A 183 -10.26 6.31 9.25
N PHE A 184 -10.55 6.98 10.38
CA PHE A 184 -10.32 6.41 11.72
C PHE A 184 -11.57 5.72 12.33
N ASN A 185 -12.44 5.14 11.51
CA ASN A 185 -13.53 4.29 11.99
C ASN A 185 -13.00 2.90 12.34
N GLU A 186 -12.35 2.82 13.50
CA GLU A 186 -11.75 1.61 14.07
C GLU A 186 -12.78 0.50 14.36
N PRO A 187 -12.34 -0.76 14.56
CA PRO A 187 -13.21 -1.85 15.00
C PRO A 187 -14.11 -1.44 16.18
N GLY A 188 -15.41 -1.74 16.07
CA GLY A 188 -16.42 -1.29 17.04
C GLY A 188 -17.11 0.03 16.67
N SER A 189 -16.68 0.72 15.61
CA SER A 189 -17.36 1.92 15.09
C SER A 189 -18.71 1.55 14.48
N GLY A 190 -19.80 2.13 15.00
CA GLY A 190 -21.15 1.85 14.53
C GLY A 190 -21.46 2.43 13.14
N GLU A 191 -22.35 1.77 12.41
CA GLU A 191 -22.80 2.15 11.06
C GLU A 191 -23.42 3.56 11.01
N HIS A 192 -24.10 3.98 12.07
CA HIS A 192 -24.75 5.29 12.16
C HIS A 192 -23.85 6.40 12.70
N SER A 193 -22.55 6.12 12.87
CA SER A 193 -21.60 7.10 13.39
C SER A 193 -21.45 8.29 12.44
N ARG A 194 -21.37 9.49 13.02
CA ARG A 194 -21.09 10.75 12.33
C ARG A 194 -19.67 11.23 12.64
N THR A 195 -19.29 12.37 12.06
CA THR A 195 -18.00 13.02 12.34
C THR A 195 -17.83 13.20 13.84
N ARG A 196 -16.70 12.75 14.39
CA ARG A 196 -16.44 12.74 15.83
C ARG A 196 -14.95 12.65 16.14
N VAL A 197 -14.60 12.93 17.39
CA VAL A 197 -13.29 12.55 17.93
C VAL A 197 -13.31 11.06 18.30
N VAL A 198 -12.27 10.32 17.92
CA VAL A 198 -12.10 8.90 18.21
C VAL A 198 -10.77 8.64 18.89
N HIS A 199 -10.69 7.58 19.69
CA HIS A 199 -9.42 7.02 20.13
C HIS A 199 -8.87 6.07 19.06
N LEU A 200 -7.57 6.17 18.79
CA LEU A 200 -6.90 5.33 17.80
C LEU A 200 -6.60 3.95 18.38
N ASP A 201 -6.88 2.90 17.60
CA ASP A 201 -6.56 1.53 17.98
C ASP A 201 -5.04 1.31 18.06
N ALA A 202 -4.63 0.37 18.90
CA ALA A 202 -3.21 0.04 19.08
C ALA A 202 -2.56 -0.47 17.77
N VAL A 203 -3.31 -1.16 16.90
CA VAL A 203 -2.81 -1.59 15.58
C VAL A 203 -2.60 -0.37 14.68
N THR A 204 -3.53 0.58 14.65
CA THR A 204 -3.40 1.81 13.86
C THR A 204 -2.22 2.65 14.32
N ARG A 205 -2.01 2.79 15.64
CA ARG A 205 -0.84 3.47 16.18
C ARG A 205 0.46 2.75 15.82
N ARG A 206 0.50 1.42 15.87
CA ARG A 206 1.67 0.64 15.43
C ARG A 206 1.96 0.78 13.94
N ASP A 207 0.93 0.80 13.10
CA ASP A 207 1.06 0.99 11.65
C ASP A 207 1.57 2.40 11.31
N ALA A 208 1.14 3.42 12.06
CA ALA A 208 1.61 4.80 11.90
C ALA A 208 2.97 5.08 12.58
N ALA A 209 3.45 4.20 13.47
CA ALA A 209 4.62 4.44 14.30
C ALA A 209 5.88 4.79 13.50
N ALA A 210 6.08 4.16 12.34
CA ALA A 210 7.21 4.45 11.46
C ALA A 210 7.20 5.90 10.97
N ASP A 211 6.02 6.44 10.64
CA ASP A 211 5.86 7.82 10.19
C ASP A 211 6.04 8.82 11.33
N PHE A 212 5.76 8.42 12.58
CA PHE A 212 5.86 9.27 13.78
C PHE A 212 7.17 9.08 14.57
N PHE A 213 8.15 8.35 14.04
CA PHE A 213 9.43 8.07 14.72
C PHE A 213 9.28 7.27 16.03
N GLY A 214 8.21 6.48 16.13
CA GLY A 214 7.89 5.64 17.28
C GLY A 214 6.40 5.69 17.63
N GLU A 215 5.89 4.59 18.19
CA GLU A 215 4.47 4.48 18.55
C GLU A 215 4.08 5.53 19.61
N ASP A 216 4.96 5.82 20.57
CA ASP A 216 4.73 6.78 21.66
C ASP A 216 4.49 8.22 21.18
N PHE A 217 4.91 8.54 19.96
CA PHE A 217 4.72 9.85 19.35
C PHE A 217 3.47 9.93 18.49
N VAL A 218 2.80 8.81 18.22
CA VAL A 218 1.53 8.80 17.50
C VAL A 218 0.43 9.33 18.44
N PRO A 219 -0.33 10.36 18.03
CA PRO A 219 -1.47 10.86 18.79
C PRO A 219 -2.43 9.75 19.18
N ARG A 220 -3.06 9.89 20.34
CA ARG A 220 -4.01 8.89 20.84
C ARG A 220 -5.42 9.06 20.28
N GLU A 221 -5.68 10.21 19.66
CA GLU A 221 -6.99 10.57 19.16
C GLU A 221 -6.88 11.16 17.74
N ALA A 222 -8.01 11.18 17.05
CA ALA A 222 -8.19 11.86 15.77
C ALA A 222 -9.62 12.36 15.63
N VAL A 223 -9.82 13.39 14.81
CA VAL A 223 -11.14 13.74 14.29
C VAL A 223 -11.33 12.96 12.99
N THR A 224 -12.47 12.30 12.82
CA THR A 224 -12.77 11.53 11.61
C THR A 224 -14.23 11.68 11.23
N MET A 225 -14.52 11.71 9.93
CA MET A 225 -15.85 11.43 9.39
C MET A 225 -16.32 10.07 9.89
N GLY A 226 -17.61 9.98 10.24
CA GLY A 226 -18.22 8.72 10.66
C GLY A 226 -18.59 7.82 9.48
N VAL A 227 -18.96 6.57 9.78
CA VAL A 227 -19.39 5.61 8.76
C VAL A 227 -20.63 6.13 8.01
N ALA A 228 -21.61 6.72 8.70
CA ALA A 228 -22.80 7.26 8.05
C ALA A 228 -22.51 8.49 7.19
N THR A 229 -21.49 9.28 7.56
CA THR A 229 -21.02 10.43 6.78
C THR A 229 -20.42 9.96 5.45
N ILE A 230 -19.54 8.96 5.52
CA ILE A 230 -18.93 8.33 4.34
C ILE A 230 -19.99 7.65 3.47
N PHE A 231 -20.91 6.90 4.09
CA PHE A 231 -21.99 6.18 3.41
C PHE A 231 -22.96 7.11 2.66
N ALA A 232 -23.05 8.39 3.06
CA ALA A 232 -23.93 9.35 2.41
C ALA A 232 -23.36 9.93 1.10
N ALA A 233 -22.12 9.62 0.73
CA ALA A 233 -21.55 9.99 -0.56
C ALA A 233 -22.34 9.34 -1.71
N ARG A 234 -22.38 9.96 -2.89
CA ARG A 234 -23.08 9.40 -4.06
C ARG A 234 -22.33 8.22 -4.68
N GLU A 235 -21.01 8.26 -4.59
CA GLU A 235 -20.10 7.23 -5.09
C GLU A 235 -18.93 7.06 -4.12
N ILE A 236 -18.55 5.82 -3.84
CA ILE A 236 -17.44 5.47 -2.94
C ILE A 236 -16.43 4.62 -3.69
N ILE A 237 -15.18 5.10 -3.71
CA ILE A 237 -14.06 4.43 -4.36
C ILE A 237 -13.08 4.01 -3.27
N ILE A 238 -12.83 2.72 -3.12
CA ILE A 238 -11.89 2.19 -2.14
C ILE A 238 -10.66 1.66 -2.85
N ILE A 239 -9.48 2.11 -2.43
CA ILE A 239 -8.21 1.70 -3.02
C ILE A 239 -7.45 0.85 -1.99
N ALA A 240 -7.00 -0.33 -2.39
CA ALA A 240 -6.16 -1.19 -1.57
C ALA A 240 -5.03 -1.80 -2.41
N THR A 241 -3.79 -1.69 -1.96
CA THR A 241 -2.62 -2.20 -2.67
C THR A 241 -1.70 -2.99 -1.73
N GLY A 242 -1.06 -4.01 -2.28
CA GLY A 242 -0.12 -4.88 -1.58
C GLY A 242 -0.76 -6.06 -0.83
N GLU A 243 0.01 -7.15 -0.72
CA GLU A 243 -0.39 -8.43 -0.12
C GLU A 243 -0.89 -8.28 1.32
N HIS A 244 -0.32 -7.36 2.09
CA HIS A 244 -0.72 -7.09 3.48
C HIS A 244 -2.17 -6.57 3.62
N LYS A 245 -2.86 -6.24 2.51
CA LYS A 245 -4.28 -5.88 2.46
C LYS A 245 -5.19 -7.03 2.01
N ALA A 246 -4.65 -8.12 1.46
CA ALA A 246 -5.44 -9.15 0.79
C ALA A 246 -6.56 -9.73 1.66
N ARG A 247 -6.19 -10.17 2.87
CA ARG A 247 -7.15 -10.74 3.82
C ARG A 247 -8.26 -9.79 4.21
N VAL A 248 -7.96 -8.51 4.43
CA VAL A 248 -8.96 -7.54 4.87
C VAL A 248 -9.87 -7.10 3.71
N VAL A 249 -9.34 -7.01 2.49
CA VAL A 249 -10.13 -6.82 1.27
C VAL A 249 -11.12 -7.96 1.11
N GLN A 250 -10.66 -9.22 1.16
CA GLN A 250 -11.54 -10.38 1.08
C GLN A 250 -12.65 -10.32 2.14
N ARG A 251 -12.31 -10.03 3.40
CA ARG A 251 -13.31 -9.89 4.48
C ARG A 251 -14.30 -8.76 4.20
N ALA A 252 -13.85 -7.63 3.66
CA ALA A 252 -14.70 -6.48 3.37
C ALA A 252 -15.68 -6.75 2.23
N VAL A 253 -15.25 -7.45 1.18
CA VAL A 253 -16.07 -7.66 -0.03
C VAL A 253 -16.84 -8.99 -0.04
N GLU A 254 -16.33 -10.06 0.57
CA GLU A 254 -16.99 -11.39 0.58
C GLU A 254 -17.65 -11.72 1.93
N GLY A 255 -17.09 -11.19 3.03
CA GLY A 255 -17.51 -11.50 4.40
C GLY A 255 -18.90 -10.97 4.78
N PRO A 256 -19.48 -11.41 5.91
CA PRO A 256 -20.69 -10.81 6.46
C PRO A 256 -20.41 -9.37 6.94
N ILE A 257 -21.45 -8.54 6.96
CA ILE A 257 -21.39 -7.23 7.62
C ILE A 257 -21.04 -7.42 9.09
N ASN A 258 -19.99 -6.74 9.54
CA ASN A 258 -19.43 -6.90 10.88
C ASN A 258 -18.87 -5.57 11.38
N ILE A 259 -19.29 -5.16 12.58
CA ILE A 259 -18.85 -3.92 13.25
C ILE A 259 -17.33 -3.87 13.51
N GLU A 260 -16.68 -5.03 13.57
CA GLU A 260 -15.21 -5.13 13.68
C GLU A 260 -14.48 -4.76 12.39
N VAL A 261 -15.20 -4.62 11.26
CA VAL A 261 -14.64 -4.28 9.95
C VAL A 261 -15.55 -3.23 9.31
N ALA A 262 -15.32 -1.95 9.62
CA ALA A 262 -16.18 -0.85 9.19
C ALA A 262 -16.41 -0.82 7.67
N ALA A 263 -15.42 -1.20 6.86
CA ALA A 263 -15.56 -1.31 5.41
C ALA A 263 -16.70 -2.25 4.95
N THR A 264 -17.10 -3.23 5.77
CA THR A 264 -18.20 -4.15 5.43
C THR A 264 -19.56 -3.47 5.40
N PHE A 265 -19.76 -2.35 6.10
CA PHE A 265 -21.01 -1.58 6.01
C PHE A 265 -21.25 -1.05 4.59
N LEU A 266 -20.18 -0.82 3.83
CA LEU A 266 -20.24 -0.32 2.46
C LEU A 266 -20.79 -1.35 1.46
N GLN A 267 -20.98 -2.60 1.87
CA GLN A 267 -21.73 -3.61 1.10
C GLN A 267 -23.20 -3.20 0.86
N ARG A 268 -23.75 -2.31 1.70
CA ARG A 268 -25.12 -1.79 1.56
C ARG A 268 -25.21 -0.55 0.67
N HIS A 269 -24.07 0.05 0.33
CA HIS A 269 -24.05 1.27 -0.44
C HIS A 269 -24.17 0.94 -1.94
N PRO A 270 -25.10 1.58 -2.68
CA PRO A 270 -25.44 1.17 -4.06
C PRO A 270 -24.33 1.46 -5.08
N ALA A 271 -23.36 2.31 -4.75
CA ALA A 271 -22.31 2.75 -5.66
C ALA A 271 -20.92 2.74 -4.97
N THR A 272 -20.56 1.60 -4.40
CA THR A 272 -19.20 1.36 -3.89
C THR A 272 -18.42 0.49 -4.86
N THR A 273 -17.14 0.79 -5.08
CA THR A 273 -16.24 -0.07 -5.86
C THR A 273 -14.87 -0.14 -5.20
N PHE A 274 -14.33 -1.36 -5.08
CA PHE A 274 -12.94 -1.59 -4.72
C PHE A 274 -12.07 -1.61 -5.98
N TYR A 275 -10.95 -0.88 -5.93
CA TYR A 275 -9.86 -0.98 -6.89
C TYR A 275 -8.64 -1.53 -6.18
N VAL A 276 -8.20 -2.71 -6.60
CA VAL A 276 -7.13 -3.44 -5.94
C VAL A 276 -6.06 -3.89 -6.92
N ASP A 277 -4.82 -4.00 -6.46
CA ASP A 277 -3.76 -4.63 -7.25
C ASP A 277 -3.84 -6.16 -7.13
N ALA A 278 -3.12 -6.87 -7.99
CA ALA A 278 -3.08 -8.33 -7.97
C ALA A 278 -2.69 -8.89 -6.58
N ALA A 279 -1.81 -8.19 -5.85
CA ALA A 279 -1.37 -8.60 -4.52
C ALA A 279 -2.47 -8.46 -3.46
N ALA A 280 -3.19 -7.34 -3.42
CA ALA A 280 -4.33 -7.12 -2.51
C ALA A 280 -5.57 -7.91 -2.93
N ALA A 281 -5.62 -8.41 -4.17
CA ALA A 281 -6.66 -9.33 -4.62
C ALA A 281 -6.34 -10.81 -4.26
N GLY A 282 -5.12 -11.11 -3.83
CA GLY A 282 -4.59 -12.48 -3.74
C GLY A 282 -5.42 -13.45 -2.89
N ASP A 283 -6.15 -12.95 -1.89
CA ASP A 283 -7.00 -13.75 -1.00
C ASP A 283 -8.46 -13.83 -1.46
N LEU A 284 -8.88 -13.09 -2.50
CA LEU A 284 -10.24 -13.19 -3.04
C LEU A 284 -10.51 -14.62 -3.46
N THR A 285 -11.70 -15.14 -3.17
CA THR A 285 -12.06 -16.55 -3.42
C THR A 285 -11.87 -16.90 -4.90
N ARG A 286 -12.20 -15.99 -5.82
CA ARG A 286 -12.03 -16.20 -7.27
C ARG A 286 -10.58 -16.27 -7.74
N ILE A 287 -9.62 -15.87 -6.91
CA ILE A 287 -8.18 -15.86 -7.20
C ILE A 287 -7.49 -16.97 -6.41
N ALA A 288 -7.69 -17.00 -5.08
CA ALA A 288 -7.05 -17.95 -4.18
C ALA A 288 -7.60 -19.37 -4.32
N THR A 289 -8.91 -19.50 -4.53
CA THR A 289 -9.64 -20.77 -4.47
C THR A 289 -10.76 -20.86 -5.52
N PRO A 290 -10.47 -20.59 -6.82
CA PRO A 290 -11.50 -20.50 -7.86
C PRO A 290 -12.32 -21.78 -8.03
N TRP A 291 -11.76 -22.94 -7.70
CA TRP A 291 -12.46 -24.24 -7.70
C TRP A 291 -13.64 -24.32 -6.71
N LEU A 292 -13.73 -23.39 -5.75
CA LEU A 292 -14.89 -23.29 -4.87
C LEU A 292 -16.09 -22.63 -5.54
N LEU A 293 -15.87 -21.88 -6.62
CA LEU A 293 -16.89 -21.15 -7.35
C LEU A 293 -17.39 -21.94 -8.55
N ASP A 294 -16.47 -22.44 -9.37
CA ASP A 294 -16.78 -23.14 -10.61
C ASP A 294 -15.71 -24.17 -10.96
N GLU A 295 -15.93 -24.95 -12.01
CA GLU A 295 -14.91 -25.84 -12.57
C GLU A 295 -13.72 -25.04 -13.11
N VAL A 296 -12.52 -25.52 -12.83
CA VAL A 296 -11.27 -24.86 -13.22
C VAL A 296 -10.38 -25.79 -14.01
N GLU A 297 -9.55 -25.21 -14.87
CA GLU A 297 -8.45 -25.95 -15.46
C GLU A 297 -7.35 -26.22 -14.42
N TRP A 298 -7.16 -27.49 -14.09
CA TRP A 298 -6.10 -27.94 -13.18
C TRP A 298 -4.72 -27.97 -13.87
N THR A 299 -4.08 -26.81 -13.99
CA THR A 299 -2.66 -26.72 -14.39
C THR A 299 -1.74 -27.23 -13.27
N PRO A 300 -0.46 -27.59 -13.54
CA PRO A 300 0.47 -28.02 -12.49
C PRO A 300 0.57 -27.04 -11.31
N ALA A 301 0.67 -25.74 -11.61
CA ALA A 301 0.68 -24.69 -10.59
C ALA A 301 -0.63 -24.66 -9.78
N ARG A 302 -1.79 -24.77 -10.45
CA ARG A 302 -3.10 -24.76 -9.81
C ARG A 302 -3.32 -25.99 -8.93
N THR A 303 -2.87 -27.15 -9.37
CA THR A 303 -2.89 -28.40 -8.59
C THR A 303 -2.03 -28.26 -7.33
N LEU A 304 -0.82 -27.72 -7.45
CA LEU A 304 0.06 -27.46 -6.32
C LEU A 304 -0.59 -26.52 -5.29
N GLU A 305 -1.14 -25.40 -5.75
CA GLU A 305 -1.86 -24.43 -4.92
C GLU A 305 -3.06 -25.06 -4.23
N GLY A 306 -3.93 -25.74 -4.98
CA GLY A 306 -5.18 -26.30 -4.48
C GLY A 306 -4.98 -27.40 -3.44
N VAL A 307 -4.04 -28.32 -3.65
CA VAL A 307 -3.73 -29.39 -2.68
C VAL A 307 -3.05 -28.83 -1.44
N THR A 308 -2.15 -27.84 -1.60
CA THR A 308 -1.52 -27.15 -0.46
C THR A 308 -2.55 -26.41 0.37
N TRP A 309 -3.47 -25.70 -0.29
CA TRP A 309 -4.61 -25.05 0.36
C TRP A 309 -5.47 -26.06 1.11
N LEU A 310 -5.86 -27.18 0.46
CA LEU A 310 -6.71 -28.20 1.07
C LEU A 310 -6.07 -28.79 2.33
N SER A 311 -4.78 -29.15 2.25
CA SER A 311 -3.98 -29.62 3.39
C SER A 311 -4.03 -28.66 4.58
N ARG A 312 -3.85 -27.36 4.34
CA ARG A 312 -3.95 -26.33 5.39
C ARG A 312 -5.37 -26.15 5.90
N LYS A 313 -6.36 -26.22 5.01
CA LYS A 313 -7.78 -26.03 5.33
C LYS A 313 -8.32 -27.11 6.25
N VAL A 314 -7.95 -28.37 6.02
CA VAL A 314 -8.38 -29.51 6.85
C VAL A 314 -7.41 -29.84 7.99
N GLY A 315 -6.23 -29.20 8.03
CA GLY A 315 -5.22 -29.44 9.05
C GLY A 315 -4.54 -30.81 8.96
N ARG A 316 -4.44 -31.40 7.76
CA ARG A 316 -3.81 -32.71 7.53
C ARG A 316 -2.62 -32.58 6.59
N ALA A 317 -1.59 -33.40 6.79
CA ALA A 317 -0.47 -33.48 5.86
C ALA A 317 -0.94 -33.90 4.45
N ILE A 318 -0.29 -33.38 3.40
CA ILE A 318 -0.65 -33.62 1.99
C ILE A 318 -0.81 -35.12 1.69
N LEU A 319 0.11 -35.96 2.16
CA LEU A 319 0.07 -37.41 1.94
C LEU A 319 -1.08 -38.13 2.67
N LYS A 320 -1.81 -37.44 3.55
CA LYS A 320 -2.94 -37.96 4.34
C LYS A 320 -4.29 -37.41 3.88
N LEU A 321 -4.33 -36.63 2.80
CA LEU A 321 -5.59 -36.16 2.21
C LEU A 321 -6.36 -37.33 1.58
N THR A 322 -7.65 -37.39 1.87
CA THR A 322 -8.56 -38.48 1.48
C THR A 322 -9.52 -38.05 0.39
N GLN A 323 -10.23 -39.01 -0.23
CA GLN A 323 -11.28 -38.72 -1.21
C GLN A 323 -12.35 -37.77 -0.66
N ALA A 324 -12.75 -37.95 0.60
CA ALA A 324 -13.74 -37.10 1.26
C ALA A 324 -13.25 -35.65 1.37
N ASP A 325 -11.98 -35.45 1.75
CA ASP A 325 -11.40 -34.10 1.88
C ASP A 325 -11.51 -33.33 0.55
N TYR A 326 -11.17 -33.97 -0.59
CA TYR A 326 -11.31 -33.36 -1.92
C TYR A 326 -12.77 -33.11 -2.30
N ALA A 327 -13.66 -34.05 -2.03
CA ALA A 327 -15.07 -33.95 -2.42
C ALA A 327 -15.81 -32.85 -1.68
N GLU A 328 -15.62 -32.75 -0.36
CA GLU A 328 -16.23 -31.73 0.50
C GLU A 328 -15.81 -30.30 0.12
N HIS A 329 -14.67 -30.16 -0.56
CA HIS A 329 -14.10 -28.87 -0.98
C HIS A 329 -14.18 -28.64 -2.49
N LYS A 330 -15.09 -29.34 -3.20
CA LYS A 330 -15.35 -29.19 -4.64
C LYS A 330 -14.15 -29.48 -5.55
N MET A 331 -13.23 -30.33 -5.11
CA MET A 331 -12.02 -30.71 -5.85
C MET A 331 -12.09 -32.13 -6.42
N SER A 332 -13.28 -32.72 -6.56
CA SER A 332 -13.46 -34.06 -7.12
C SER A 332 -12.93 -34.18 -8.55
N SER A 333 -13.04 -33.12 -9.36
CA SER A 333 -12.52 -33.10 -10.75
C SER A 333 -10.99 -33.23 -10.80
N LEU A 334 -10.28 -32.67 -9.82
CA LEU A 334 -8.83 -32.83 -9.69
C LEU A 334 -8.47 -34.30 -9.45
N VAL A 335 -9.18 -34.96 -8.53
CA VAL A 335 -8.91 -36.37 -8.23
C VAL A 335 -9.23 -37.26 -9.42
N ALA A 336 -10.34 -37.01 -10.12
CA ALA A 336 -10.70 -37.75 -11.32
C ALA A 336 -9.60 -37.68 -12.40
N ARG A 337 -8.97 -36.51 -12.58
CA ARG A 337 -7.85 -36.32 -13.54
C ARG A 337 -6.60 -37.14 -13.19
N HIS A 338 -6.35 -37.36 -11.90
CA HIS A 338 -5.17 -38.10 -11.42
C HIS A 338 -5.49 -39.56 -11.02
N GLY A 339 -6.74 -40.00 -11.11
CA GLY A 339 -7.22 -41.35 -10.82
C GLY A 339 -7.38 -41.69 -9.34
N SER A 340 -6.60 -41.09 -8.43
CA SER A 340 -6.76 -41.29 -6.98
C SER A 340 -6.18 -40.13 -6.16
N PRO A 341 -6.62 -39.95 -4.89
CA PRO A 341 -6.01 -38.99 -3.97
C PRO A 341 -4.50 -39.26 -3.79
N GLY A 342 -4.10 -40.52 -3.69
CA GLY A 342 -2.70 -40.90 -3.51
C GLY A 342 -1.78 -40.41 -4.64
N ALA A 343 -2.27 -40.50 -5.89
CA ALA A 343 -1.51 -40.05 -7.06
C ALA A 343 -1.27 -38.53 -7.04
N VAL A 344 -2.33 -37.73 -6.81
CA VAL A 344 -2.19 -36.27 -6.76
C VAL A 344 -1.42 -35.79 -5.51
N ASN A 345 -1.65 -36.42 -4.36
CA ASN A 345 -0.92 -36.11 -3.12
C ASN A 345 0.58 -36.35 -3.30
N GLY A 346 0.96 -37.49 -3.90
CA GLY A 346 2.36 -37.84 -4.16
C GLY A 346 3.03 -36.88 -5.12
N LEU A 347 2.33 -36.47 -6.19
CA LEU A 347 2.81 -35.48 -7.15
C LEU A 347 3.14 -34.15 -6.45
N VAL A 348 2.18 -33.59 -5.71
CA VAL A 348 2.33 -32.30 -5.02
C VAL A 348 3.40 -32.38 -3.94
N PHE A 349 3.44 -33.46 -3.16
CA PHE A 349 4.47 -33.66 -2.14
C PHE A 349 5.88 -33.66 -2.73
N ASN A 350 6.09 -34.40 -3.82
CA ASN A 350 7.37 -34.46 -4.51
C ASN A 350 7.76 -33.10 -5.12
N GLU A 351 6.79 -32.37 -5.68
CA GLU A 351 7.02 -31.05 -6.27
C GLU A 351 7.44 -30.02 -5.21
N LEU A 352 6.73 -29.95 -4.07
CA LEU A 352 7.13 -29.10 -2.94
C LEU A 352 8.51 -29.49 -2.39
N GLY A 353 8.76 -30.79 -2.24
CA GLY A 353 10.06 -31.30 -1.81
C GLY A 353 11.19 -30.92 -2.77
N ALA A 354 10.93 -30.92 -4.09
CA ALA A 354 11.91 -30.54 -5.10
C ALA A 354 12.30 -29.04 -5.06
N LYS A 355 11.44 -28.17 -4.53
CA LYS A 355 11.75 -26.74 -4.32
C LYS A 355 12.78 -26.53 -3.21
N ILE A 356 12.87 -27.45 -2.25
CA ILE A 356 13.89 -27.42 -1.20
C ILE A 356 15.21 -27.90 -1.80
N ARG A 357 16.02 -26.93 -2.27
CA ARG A 357 17.33 -27.23 -2.85
C ARG A 357 18.39 -27.27 -1.76
N GLY A 358 18.99 -28.45 -1.62
CA GLY A 358 20.26 -28.59 -0.95
C GLY A 358 21.38 -27.94 -1.75
N LYS A 359 22.52 -27.77 -1.11
CA LYS A 359 23.75 -27.23 -1.68
C LYS A 359 24.05 -27.79 -3.09
N SER A 360 23.89 -29.11 -3.29
CA SER A 360 24.18 -29.79 -4.55
C SER A 360 23.36 -29.35 -5.78
N LYS A 361 22.19 -28.71 -5.58
CA LYS A 361 21.31 -28.25 -6.67
C LYS A 361 21.37 -26.75 -6.92
N LEU A 362 22.20 -26.03 -6.17
CA LEU A 362 22.40 -24.58 -6.33
C LEU A 362 23.59 -24.32 -7.26
N PRO A 363 23.66 -23.12 -7.88
CA PRO A 363 24.82 -22.74 -8.69
C PRO A 363 26.12 -22.92 -7.91
N HIS A 364 27.19 -23.27 -8.61
CA HIS A 364 28.54 -23.42 -8.07
C HIS A 364 29.54 -22.66 -8.96
N GLY A 365 30.44 -21.89 -8.34
CA GLY A 365 31.44 -21.11 -9.06
C GLY A 365 30.85 -20.05 -10.01
N LYS A 366 29.67 -19.52 -9.70
CA LYS A 366 29.03 -18.43 -10.45
C LYS A 366 29.20 -17.10 -9.72
N LYS A 367 29.06 -16.01 -10.48
CA LYS A 367 28.88 -14.66 -9.95
C LYS A 367 27.39 -14.43 -9.67
N VAL A 368 27.07 -13.88 -8.50
CA VAL A 368 25.70 -13.62 -8.05
C VAL A 368 25.65 -12.22 -7.46
N VAL A 369 24.73 -11.40 -7.96
CA VAL A 369 24.40 -10.09 -7.36
C VAL A 369 23.10 -10.24 -6.57
N CYS A 370 23.15 -9.94 -5.28
CA CYS A 370 22.00 -9.90 -4.38
C CYS A 370 21.64 -8.44 -4.11
N PHE A 371 20.47 -7.99 -4.56
CA PHE A 371 19.96 -6.67 -4.22
C PHE A 371 19.24 -6.72 -2.87
N SER A 372 19.73 -5.93 -1.92
CA SER A 372 19.21 -5.80 -0.56
C SER A 372 18.60 -4.40 -0.41
N PRO A 373 17.25 -4.28 -0.38
CA PRO A 373 16.58 -2.98 -0.31
C PRO A 373 16.99 -2.18 0.92
N HIS A 374 17.05 -2.82 2.10
CA HIS A 374 17.55 -2.26 3.35
C HIS A 374 18.71 -3.10 3.91
N PRO A 375 19.71 -2.50 4.60
CA PRO A 375 20.92 -3.23 5.03
C PRO A 375 20.78 -4.39 6.01
N ASP A 376 19.57 -4.73 6.45
CA ASP A 376 19.24 -5.89 7.29
C ASP A 376 18.46 -6.98 6.53
N ASP A 377 17.94 -6.68 5.34
CA ASP A 377 17.11 -7.61 4.54
C ASP A 377 17.90 -8.83 4.05
N ASP A 378 19.19 -8.66 3.80
CA ASP A 378 20.08 -9.72 3.29
C ASP A 378 20.17 -10.89 4.27
N VAL A 379 20.40 -10.62 5.55
CA VAL A 379 20.53 -11.65 6.59
C VAL A 379 19.15 -12.12 7.07
N ILE A 380 18.23 -11.19 7.37
CA ILE A 380 16.91 -11.52 7.92
C ILE A 380 16.09 -12.33 6.92
N SER A 381 16.11 -11.95 5.65
CA SER A 381 15.29 -12.59 4.62
C SER A 381 16.04 -13.67 3.84
N MET A 382 17.32 -13.44 3.54
CA MET A 382 18.08 -14.25 2.57
C MET A 382 19.30 -14.97 3.15
N GLY A 383 19.58 -14.87 4.46
CA GLY A 383 20.83 -15.37 5.05
C GLY A 383 21.06 -16.87 4.81
N GLY A 384 19.99 -17.67 4.87
CA GLY A 384 20.07 -19.12 4.62
C GLY A 384 20.43 -19.49 3.18
N ILE A 385 19.97 -18.73 2.17
CA ILE A 385 20.32 -18.98 0.77
C ILE A 385 21.70 -18.39 0.45
N LEU A 386 22.03 -17.21 0.98
CA LEU A 386 23.36 -16.61 0.85
C LEU A 386 24.43 -17.57 1.39
N ARG A 387 24.22 -18.14 2.57
CA ARG A 387 25.13 -19.15 3.15
C ARG A 387 25.37 -20.32 2.22
N LYS A 388 24.30 -20.91 1.66
CA LYS A 388 24.43 -22.05 0.73
C LYS A 388 25.14 -21.68 -0.56
N LEU A 389 24.91 -20.46 -1.09
CA LEU A 389 25.61 -19.97 -2.27
C LEU A 389 27.10 -19.75 -1.98
N THR A 390 27.45 -19.21 -0.81
CA THR A 390 28.84 -19.08 -0.34
C THR A 390 29.51 -20.44 -0.22
N GLU A 391 28.85 -21.42 0.39
CA GLU A 391 29.36 -22.78 0.53
C GLU A 391 29.61 -23.47 -0.83
N ASN A 392 28.88 -23.04 -1.87
CA ASN A 392 29.05 -23.45 -3.26
C ASN A 392 30.12 -22.65 -4.02
N LYS A 393 30.97 -21.90 -3.31
CA LYS A 393 32.09 -21.17 -3.87
C LYS A 393 31.64 -20.19 -4.97
N ASN A 394 30.44 -19.63 -4.83
CA ASN A 394 30.00 -18.54 -5.69
C ASN A 394 30.66 -17.24 -5.23
N GLU A 395 30.94 -16.37 -6.19
CA GLU A 395 31.33 -15.00 -5.94
C GLU A 395 30.06 -14.17 -5.78
N ILE A 396 29.83 -13.61 -4.60
CA ILE A 396 28.59 -12.92 -4.27
C ILE A 396 28.87 -11.45 -3.99
N ILE A 397 28.09 -10.58 -4.61
CA ILE A 397 28.04 -9.15 -4.30
C ILE A 397 26.67 -8.87 -3.68
N VAL A 398 26.65 -8.22 -2.52
CA VAL A 398 25.42 -7.76 -1.87
C VAL A 398 25.32 -6.25 -2.02
N ALA A 399 24.32 -5.81 -2.76
CA ALA A 399 24.11 -4.41 -3.12
C ALA A 399 23.01 -3.80 -2.26
N TYR A 400 23.41 -2.98 -1.30
CA TYR A 400 22.52 -2.27 -0.38
C TYR A 400 22.01 -0.99 -1.02
N MET A 401 20.70 -0.90 -1.20
CA MET A 401 20.08 0.16 -2.01
C MET A 401 19.92 1.49 -1.24
N THR A 402 19.73 1.43 0.08
CA THR A 402 19.57 2.59 0.97
C THR A 402 20.66 2.64 2.05
N SER A 403 20.87 3.80 2.65
CA SER A 403 21.77 3.99 3.80
C SER A 403 21.23 3.37 5.09
N GLY A 404 19.91 3.21 5.20
CA GLY A 404 19.22 2.73 6.40
C GLY A 404 19.41 3.63 7.64
N ASN A 405 19.87 4.87 7.45
CA ASN A 405 20.17 5.79 8.54
C ASN A 405 18.91 6.19 9.33
N ILE A 406 17.76 6.31 8.68
CA ILE A 406 16.48 6.65 9.34
C ILE A 406 16.08 5.58 10.37
N ALA A 407 16.45 4.31 10.15
CA ALA A 407 16.13 3.20 11.04
C ALA A 407 17.07 3.09 12.26
N VAL A 408 18.08 3.95 12.38
CA VAL A 408 18.99 3.96 13.54
C VAL A 408 18.52 5.00 14.54
N PHE A 409 18.36 4.57 15.79
CA PHE A 409 17.83 5.43 16.84
C PHE A 409 18.89 6.42 17.36
N ASP A 410 18.43 7.56 17.87
CA ASP A 410 19.33 8.59 18.40
C ASP A 410 20.12 8.11 19.63
N TYR A 411 19.60 7.12 20.38
CA TYR A 411 20.35 6.54 21.51
C TYR A 411 21.55 5.71 21.04
N ASP A 412 21.47 5.08 19.86
CA ASP A 412 22.60 4.36 19.26
C ASP A 412 23.71 5.34 18.86
N VAL A 413 23.32 6.50 18.30
CA VAL A 413 24.26 7.58 18.01
C VAL A 413 24.97 8.05 19.27
N ARG A 414 24.22 8.31 20.36
CA ARG A 414 24.80 8.70 21.66
C ARG A 414 25.78 7.65 22.18
N ARG A 415 25.43 6.36 22.08
CA ARG A 415 26.28 5.24 22.50
C ARG A 415 27.59 5.18 21.71
N HIS A 416 27.54 5.33 20.38
CA HIS A 416 28.74 5.29 19.54
C HIS A 416 29.62 6.54 19.71
N VAL A 417 29.02 7.71 19.92
CA VAL A 417 29.78 8.94 20.24
C VAL A 417 30.47 8.81 21.60
N ASP A 418 29.80 8.26 22.62
CA ASP A 418 30.42 7.98 23.94
C ASP A 418 31.59 7.00 23.80
N PHE A 419 31.43 5.94 22.98
CA PHE A 419 32.52 5.01 22.68
C PHE A 419 33.74 5.71 22.06
N LEU A 420 33.55 6.59 21.07
CA LEU A 420 34.63 7.37 20.47
C LEU A 420 35.31 8.30 21.47
N LEU A 421 34.55 8.95 22.35
CA LEU A 421 35.09 9.82 23.40
C LEU A 421 35.95 9.03 24.40
N ARG A 422 35.52 7.82 24.78
CA ARG A 422 36.30 6.94 25.68
C ARG A 422 37.58 6.46 25.01
N MET A 423 37.51 6.06 23.74
CA MET A 423 38.69 5.67 22.95
C MET A 423 39.70 6.82 22.82
N HIS A 424 39.21 8.04 22.59
CA HIS A 424 40.06 9.24 22.59
C HIS A 424 40.72 9.48 23.95
N ARG A 425 39.94 9.40 25.04
CA ARG A 425 40.44 9.65 26.40
C ARG A 425 41.47 8.61 26.83
N ASP A 426 41.19 7.33 26.58
CA ASP A 426 41.94 6.21 27.17
C ASP A 426 43.07 5.73 26.25
N SER A 427 42.98 5.93 24.93
CA SER A 427 43.97 5.45 23.95
C SER A 427 44.49 6.53 23.01
N GLY A 428 44.05 7.79 23.15
CA GLY A 428 44.51 8.91 22.30
C GLY A 428 44.03 8.85 20.86
N VAL A 429 43.08 7.95 20.54
CA VAL A 429 42.59 7.72 19.17
C VAL A 429 41.61 8.84 18.75
N GLY A 430 41.85 9.42 17.58
CA GLY A 430 41.04 10.50 16.98
C GLY A 430 41.29 11.84 17.67
N GLY A 431 41.75 12.86 16.94
CA GLY A 431 42.26 14.11 17.51
C GLY A 431 41.19 15.02 18.15
N ALA A 432 41.43 16.33 18.11
CA ALA A 432 40.48 17.32 18.63
C ALA A 432 39.11 17.26 17.93
N GLU A 433 39.05 16.70 16.72
CA GLU A 433 37.83 16.57 15.91
C GLU A 433 36.77 15.71 16.59
N VAL A 434 37.15 14.67 17.34
CA VAL A 434 36.20 13.78 18.05
C VAL A 434 35.41 14.57 19.09
N LYS A 435 36.08 15.45 19.85
CA LYS A 435 35.43 16.32 20.84
C LYS A 435 34.50 17.33 20.19
N VAL A 436 34.89 17.90 19.05
CA VAL A 436 34.06 18.84 18.28
C VAL A 436 32.81 18.16 17.75
N LEU A 437 32.96 17.00 17.12
CA LEU A 437 31.86 16.18 16.63
C LEU A 437 30.90 15.81 17.77
N ALA A 438 31.42 15.30 18.87
CA ALA A 438 30.62 14.90 20.02
C ALA A 438 29.82 16.08 20.60
N LYS A 439 30.44 17.27 20.71
CA LYS A 439 29.75 18.48 21.18
C LYS A 439 28.61 18.89 20.24
N LYS A 440 28.85 18.85 18.92
CA LYS A 440 27.85 19.19 17.91
C LYS A 440 26.67 18.21 17.93
N VAL A 441 26.95 16.92 17.95
CA VAL A 441 25.94 15.85 18.02
C VAL A 441 25.15 15.94 19.32
N SER A 442 25.82 16.10 20.47
CA SER A 442 25.15 16.20 21.77
C SER A 442 24.26 17.45 21.87
N ALA A 443 24.73 18.59 21.36
CA ALA A 443 23.94 19.83 21.36
C ALA A 443 22.67 19.67 20.51
N PHE A 444 22.80 19.14 19.28
CA PHE A 444 21.64 18.89 18.43
C PHE A 444 20.66 17.88 19.06
N LEU A 445 21.15 16.72 19.49
CA LEU A 445 20.31 15.66 20.07
C LEU A 445 19.68 16.04 21.42
N SER A 446 20.16 17.10 22.10
CA SER A 446 19.52 17.62 23.32
C SER A 446 18.31 18.51 23.05
N THR A 447 18.23 19.13 21.87
CA THR A 447 17.13 20.02 21.48
C THR A 447 16.23 19.41 20.41
N LYS A 448 16.68 18.33 19.77
CA LYS A 448 15.96 17.62 18.71
C LYS A 448 14.63 17.07 19.24
N LYS A 449 13.56 17.38 18.51
CA LYS A 449 12.24 16.79 18.72
C LYS A 449 12.05 15.57 17.81
N PRO A 450 11.16 14.64 18.18
CA PRO A 450 10.75 13.56 17.29
C PRO A 450 10.35 14.12 15.93
N GLY A 451 11.00 13.63 14.89
CA GLY A 451 10.76 14.02 13.50
C GLY A 451 11.49 15.23 12.95
N ASP A 452 12.29 15.88 13.77
CA ASP A 452 13.29 16.81 13.24
C ASP A 452 14.29 16.06 12.35
N VAL A 453 14.61 16.68 11.21
CA VAL A 453 15.61 16.18 10.27
C VAL A 453 16.99 16.17 10.94
N ASP A 454 17.69 15.04 10.86
CA ASP A 454 19.03 14.91 11.41
C ASP A 454 20.01 15.87 10.72
N ILE A 455 20.90 16.50 11.50
CA ILE A 455 22.06 17.20 10.94
C ILE A 455 22.96 16.20 10.20
N PRO A 456 23.76 16.66 9.22
CA PRO A 456 24.62 15.78 8.42
C PRO A 456 25.49 14.84 9.26
N GLU A 457 26.05 15.32 10.39
CA GLU A 457 26.88 14.51 11.28
C GLU A 457 26.11 13.34 11.92
N VAL A 458 24.87 13.56 12.34
CA VAL A 458 24.05 12.50 12.95
C VAL A 458 23.60 11.51 11.88
N ALA A 459 23.14 12.00 10.73
CA ALA A 459 22.73 11.16 9.61
C ALA A 459 23.89 10.26 9.13
N GLU A 460 25.11 10.79 9.14
CA GLU A 460 26.32 10.08 8.75
C GLU A 460 26.73 9.01 9.77
N ILE A 461 26.69 9.32 11.07
CA ILE A 461 26.96 8.32 12.13
C ILE A 461 25.95 7.17 12.04
N LYS A 462 24.66 7.50 11.84
CA LYS A 462 23.60 6.49 11.67
C LYS A 462 23.83 5.61 10.45
N ARG A 463 24.24 6.19 9.31
CA ARG A 463 24.64 5.43 8.13
C ARG A 463 25.78 4.46 8.46
N LEU A 464 26.86 4.95 9.07
CA LEU A 464 28.03 4.14 9.42
C LEU A 464 27.70 2.98 10.37
N ILE A 465 26.83 3.20 11.37
CA ILE A 465 26.34 2.14 12.26
C ILE A 465 25.67 1.04 11.43
N ARG A 466 24.76 1.43 10.53
CA ARG A 466 24.00 0.48 9.72
C ARG A 466 24.88 -0.29 8.74
N GLU A 467 25.86 0.37 8.11
CA GLU A 467 26.82 -0.29 7.22
C GLU A 467 27.68 -1.30 7.99
N ALA A 468 28.14 -0.95 9.20
CA ALA A 468 28.92 -1.85 10.04
C ALA A 468 28.11 -3.10 10.46
N GLU A 469 26.84 -2.93 10.82
CA GLU A 469 25.92 -4.04 11.12
C GLU A 469 25.73 -4.96 9.90
N ALA A 470 25.50 -4.38 8.72
CA ALA A 470 25.31 -5.13 7.48
C ALA A 470 26.55 -5.97 7.12
N ILE A 471 27.75 -5.37 7.21
CA ILE A 471 29.01 -6.07 7.00
C ILE A 471 29.19 -7.23 7.99
N SER A 472 28.90 -7.01 9.29
CA SER A 472 28.96 -8.09 10.28
C SER A 472 27.96 -9.22 9.97
N GLY A 473 26.80 -8.87 9.41
CA GLY A 473 25.82 -9.80 8.89
C GLY A 473 26.36 -10.68 7.75
N LEU A 474 27.06 -10.08 6.79
CA LEU A 474 27.71 -10.80 5.68
C LEU A 474 28.75 -11.81 6.19
N GLU A 475 29.58 -11.43 7.16
CA GLU A 475 30.60 -12.29 7.73
C GLU A 475 29.98 -13.52 8.40
N THR A 476 28.83 -13.35 9.06
CA THR A 476 28.08 -14.45 9.68
C THR A 476 27.61 -15.49 8.65
N VAL A 477 27.24 -15.07 7.44
CA VAL A 477 26.87 -15.97 6.34
C VAL A 477 28.08 -16.44 5.51
N GLY A 478 29.30 -16.08 5.92
CA GLY A 478 30.57 -16.52 5.32
C GLY A 478 31.04 -15.66 4.13
N LEU A 479 30.46 -14.48 3.95
CA LEU A 479 30.89 -13.52 2.93
C LEU A 479 31.90 -12.52 3.51
N PRO A 480 32.93 -12.14 2.76
CA PRO A 480 33.87 -11.11 3.22
C PRO A 480 33.20 -9.73 3.21
N ALA A 481 33.71 -8.80 4.02
CA ALA A 481 33.27 -7.40 3.99
C ALA A 481 33.33 -6.78 2.57
N SER A 482 34.28 -7.20 1.75
CA SER A 482 34.43 -6.77 0.35
C SER A 482 33.32 -7.25 -0.59
N ALA A 483 32.38 -8.08 -0.12
CA ALA A 483 31.18 -8.45 -0.88
C ALA A 483 30.09 -7.37 -0.82
N GLY A 484 30.10 -6.50 0.19
CA GLY A 484 29.11 -5.42 0.36
C GLY A 484 29.34 -4.25 -0.59
N ARG A 485 28.27 -3.72 -1.19
CA ARG A 485 28.27 -2.50 -2.00
C ARG A 485 27.13 -1.59 -1.54
N PHE A 486 27.46 -0.47 -0.91
CA PHE A 486 26.49 0.51 -0.43
C PHE A 486 26.20 1.53 -1.54
N LEU A 487 25.06 1.36 -2.23
CA LEU A 487 24.69 2.16 -3.40
C LEU A 487 24.17 3.54 -3.04
N ASN A 488 23.54 3.67 -1.86
CA ASN A 488 23.11 4.97 -1.36
C ASN A 488 22.25 5.74 -2.38
N LEU A 489 21.25 5.06 -2.97
CA LEU A 489 20.52 5.58 -4.13
C LEU A 489 19.82 6.91 -3.77
N PRO A 490 19.95 7.97 -4.60
CA PRO A 490 19.29 9.26 -4.40
C PRO A 490 17.79 9.17 -4.08
N PHE A 491 17.09 8.23 -4.70
CA PHE A 491 15.70 7.87 -4.40
C PHE A 491 15.40 7.74 -2.89
N TYR A 492 16.35 7.19 -2.12
CA TYR A 492 16.24 7.00 -0.67
C TYR A 492 16.91 8.12 0.16
N GLN A 493 17.71 9.00 -0.44
CA GLN A 493 18.56 9.98 0.26
C GLN A 493 17.96 11.39 0.34
N THR A 494 16.74 11.52 0.81
CA THR A 494 16.07 12.85 0.88
C THR A 494 16.27 13.56 2.21
N GLY A 495 16.82 12.89 3.22
CA GLY A 495 16.85 13.37 4.62
C GLY A 495 15.44 13.53 5.24
N LYS A 496 14.39 13.13 4.50
CA LYS A 496 12.98 13.20 4.87
C LYS A 496 12.43 11.77 4.87
N VAL A 497 11.29 11.55 5.52
CA VAL A 497 10.56 10.27 5.45
C VAL A 497 10.10 9.95 4.01
N LYS A 498 9.98 10.99 3.15
CA LYS A 498 9.53 10.87 1.76
C LYS A 498 10.66 10.47 0.81
N LYS A 499 10.44 9.41 0.03
CA LYS A 499 11.31 9.02 -1.10
C LYS A 499 11.07 9.94 -2.31
N ASP A 500 12.13 10.32 -3.00
CA ASP A 500 12.02 11.04 -4.28
C ASP A 500 11.50 10.10 -5.36
N PRO A 501 11.00 10.57 -6.52
CA PRO A 501 10.76 9.69 -7.66
C PRO A 501 12.08 9.08 -8.16
N ILE A 502 12.05 7.82 -8.63
CA ILE A 502 13.22 7.18 -9.24
C ILE A 502 13.68 8.05 -10.43
N GLY A 503 14.95 8.45 -10.39
CA GLY A 503 15.55 9.33 -11.38
C GLY A 503 16.65 8.69 -12.22
N PRO A 504 17.16 9.39 -13.25
CA PRO A 504 18.28 8.93 -14.07
C PRO A 504 19.56 8.64 -13.27
N ALA A 505 19.75 9.31 -12.13
CA ALA A 505 20.88 9.10 -11.24
C ALA A 505 20.85 7.70 -10.60
N ASP A 506 19.69 7.26 -10.11
CA ASP A 506 19.51 5.92 -9.53
C ASP A 506 19.82 4.84 -10.58
N VAL A 507 19.30 5.01 -11.80
CA VAL A 507 19.53 4.10 -12.93
C VAL A 507 21.03 4.01 -13.25
N LYS A 508 21.74 5.14 -13.23
CA LYS A 508 23.19 5.17 -13.49
C LYS A 508 23.97 4.37 -12.44
N ILE A 509 23.64 4.51 -11.16
CA ILE A 509 24.33 3.80 -10.06
C ILE A 509 24.12 2.28 -10.18
N VAL A 510 22.88 1.84 -10.39
CA VAL A 510 22.57 0.41 -10.54
C VAL A 510 23.23 -0.16 -11.80
N LYS A 511 23.23 0.59 -12.91
CA LYS A 511 23.91 0.19 -14.15
C LYS A 511 25.42 0.00 -13.92
N GLN A 512 26.07 0.93 -13.21
CA GLN A 512 27.50 0.85 -12.91
C GLN A 512 27.82 -0.41 -12.10
N LEU A 513 27.05 -0.70 -11.04
CA LEU A 513 27.20 -1.93 -10.26
C LEU A 513 27.15 -3.19 -11.15
N LEU A 514 26.19 -3.27 -12.08
CA LEU A 514 26.03 -4.42 -12.97
C LEU A 514 27.16 -4.54 -14.01
N GLN A 515 27.86 -3.45 -14.31
CA GLN A 515 29.03 -3.45 -15.19
C GLN A 515 30.31 -3.85 -14.45
N ASP A 516 30.39 -3.55 -13.15
CA ASP A 516 31.54 -3.86 -12.29
C ASP A 516 31.49 -5.27 -11.69
N ALA A 517 30.30 -5.87 -11.60
CA ALA A 517 30.05 -7.23 -11.11
C ALA A 517 30.41 -8.29 -12.16
#